data_AF-A0A2G9XNU8-F1
#
_entry.id   AF-A0A2G9XNU8-F1
#
_cell.length_a   1.000
_cell.length_b   1.000
_cell.length_c   1.000
_cell.angle_alpha   90.00
_cell.angle_beta   90.00
_cell.angle_gamma   90.00
#
_symmetry.space_group_name_H-M   'P 1'
#
loop_
_entity.id
_entity.type
_entity.pdbx_description
1 polymer ?
#
loop_
_entity_poly.entity_id
_entity_poly.type
_entity_poly.pdbx_seq_one_letter_code
_entity_poly.pdbx_strand_id
1 'polypeptide(L)'
;MEIDSVIKPILIEGMQRVVEWYRGDGKFFLRSIFDQVGFKKRDETEKPYFTVPSSLSSRIVYPIKDKIEILISAKKNILTEITEKNEGFSEDYLNGLATNQLFFLLEKFGGSVPIDQKGETSVFDVYKIRTAHEVIRSNREQLGHRDNLLMNVDVSGIQRFIYNISSTGALKNLRSRSFFVELLCNHIVLRVLKTYNLHYANVLMNGGGSIYILSGASGSSDQIEQSLNEISDGVNGWLLKEFDGMLYVAFSFVKCTDEALQNNLANIFEQLALKAFEAKQTKFKSLINKEIFNFVEEQDPVYPGCDMCKRDDAGSKYYPIIKGEERIRCSLCERLSKLGSLIPQTRFIYERDNDTEDSLKIEDTYYQLSEDLRNSPCTFVVYEEGEEFFGHLKEGAIPIFARTFTKKNKELKPDVYTELRNERERIALNLSTVQEEGLKKNLEEELDALKDKHTATIEYMAKSSDGAKYVAALRMDADNIGKLLHGGFRSGMTLEGMASFSRNLNYFFKLHLETLCRYGFDRRDKKDVLAVKEEHGRNVHVIYAGGDDLFAIGAWSD
;
A
#
# COMPACT_ATOMS: atom_id res chain seq x y z
N MET A 1 12.19 -9.95 26.79
CA MET A 1 13.10 -10.39 25.72
C MET A 1 12.73 -9.59 24.49
N GLU A 2 13.69 -8.94 23.83
CA GLU A 2 13.42 -8.12 22.65
C GLU A 2 12.93 -9.03 21.53
N ILE A 3 11.77 -8.75 20.93
CA ILE A 3 11.11 -9.61 19.92
C ILE A 3 12.10 -10.00 18.82
N ASP A 4 12.91 -9.05 18.38
CA ASP A 4 13.96 -9.21 17.39
C ASP A 4 14.93 -10.36 17.66
N SER A 5 15.35 -10.53 18.91
CA SER A 5 16.28 -11.61 19.30
C SER A 5 15.67 -13.01 19.13
N VAL A 6 14.34 -13.08 19.22
CA VAL A 6 13.58 -14.33 19.14
C VAL A 6 13.33 -14.72 17.68
N ILE A 7 13.03 -13.72 16.84
CA ILE A 7 12.60 -13.99 15.47
C ILE A 7 13.73 -14.02 14.45
N LYS A 8 14.87 -13.37 14.72
CA LYS A 8 16.05 -13.40 13.83
C LYS A 8 16.47 -14.82 13.42
N PRO A 9 16.61 -15.79 14.34
CA PRO A 9 16.98 -17.16 13.97
C PRO A 9 16.02 -17.80 12.97
N ILE A 10 14.71 -17.56 13.10
CA ILE A 10 13.68 -18.09 12.19
C ILE A 10 13.83 -17.48 10.80
N LEU A 11 14.07 -16.16 10.71
CA LEU A 11 14.26 -15.49 9.43
C LEU A 11 15.54 -15.96 8.72
N ILE A 12 16.62 -16.19 9.47
CA ILE A 12 17.87 -16.74 8.95
C ILE A 12 17.66 -18.17 8.45
N GLU A 13 16.95 -19.01 9.20
CA GLU A 13 16.59 -20.37 8.75
C GLU A 13 15.77 -20.31 7.44
N GLY A 14 14.83 -19.37 7.32
CA GLY A 14 14.08 -19.14 6.09
C GLY A 14 14.98 -18.80 4.91
N MET A 15 15.95 -17.90 5.11
CA MET A 15 16.95 -17.55 4.09
C MET A 15 17.83 -18.74 3.71
N GLN A 16 18.19 -19.60 4.67
CA GLN A 16 18.93 -20.83 4.39
C GLN A 16 18.11 -21.77 3.49
N ARG A 17 16.79 -21.91 3.71
CA ARG A 17 15.91 -22.67 2.80
C ARG A 17 15.86 -22.10 1.39
N VAL A 18 15.86 -20.77 1.26
CA VAL A 18 15.95 -20.09 -0.04
C VAL A 18 17.23 -20.49 -0.76
N VAL A 19 18.37 -20.41 -0.07
CA VAL A 19 19.69 -20.77 -0.62
C VAL A 19 19.76 -22.25 -1.00
N GLU A 20 19.31 -23.14 -0.12
CA GLU A 20 19.23 -24.59 -0.36
C GLU A 20 18.47 -24.89 -1.65
N TRP A 21 17.31 -24.26 -1.83
CA TRP A 21 16.52 -24.46 -3.03
C TRP A 21 17.20 -23.93 -4.29
N TYR A 22 17.74 -22.71 -4.28
CA TYR A 22 18.41 -22.13 -5.45
C TYR A 22 19.66 -22.91 -5.85
N ARG A 23 20.45 -23.41 -4.89
CA ARG A 23 21.65 -24.22 -5.13
C ARG A 23 21.35 -25.67 -5.51
N GLY A 24 20.22 -26.23 -5.07
CA GLY A 24 19.88 -27.62 -5.32
C GLY A 24 19.46 -27.93 -6.76
N ASP A 25 19.61 -29.18 -7.17
CA ASP A 25 19.21 -29.67 -8.51
C ASP A 25 17.70 -29.96 -8.63
N GLY A 26 16.93 -29.70 -7.57
CA GLY A 26 15.48 -29.91 -7.52
C GLY A 26 14.73 -29.18 -8.64
N LYS A 27 13.88 -29.93 -9.36
CA LYS A 27 13.02 -29.43 -10.45
C LYS A 27 11.56 -29.31 -10.01
N PHE A 28 11.33 -28.74 -8.83
CA PHE A 28 10.01 -28.41 -8.31
C PHE A 28 9.91 -26.90 -8.11
N PHE A 29 8.76 -26.33 -8.43
CA PHE A 29 8.55 -24.88 -8.51
C PHE A 29 7.27 -24.48 -7.80
N LEU A 30 7.22 -23.24 -7.32
CA LEU A 30 6.05 -22.69 -6.67
C LEU A 30 4.89 -22.57 -7.66
N ARG A 31 3.76 -23.19 -7.35
CA ARG A 31 2.50 -23.02 -8.07
C ARG A 31 1.94 -21.64 -7.75
N SER A 32 1.45 -20.95 -8.78
CA SER A 32 0.83 -19.63 -8.61
C SER A 32 -0.33 -19.71 -7.62
N ILE A 33 -0.41 -18.77 -6.68
CA ILE A 33 -1.53 -18.69 -5.74
C ILE A 33 -2.88 -18.53 -6.46
N PHE A 34 -2.90 -17.82 -7.60
CA PHE A 34 -4.10 -17.64 -8.44
C PHE A 34 -4.54 -18.94 -9.13
N ASP A 35 -3.63 -19.91 -9.29
CA ASP A 35 -3.93 -21.25 -9.81
C ASP A 35 -4.50 -22.18 -8.71
N GLN A 36 -4.33 -21.81 -7.44
CA GLN A 36 -4.80 -22.56 -6.26
C GLN A 36 -6.17 -22.09 -5.75
N VAL A 37 -6.70 -21.01 -6.32
CA VAL A 37 -8.01 -20.46 -5.96
C VAL A 37 -9.00 -20.55 -7.13
N GLY A 38 -10.30 -20.48 -6.83
CA GLY A 38 -11.38 -20.41 -7.81
C GLY A 38 -12.56 -21.33 -7.51
N PHE A 39 -13.70 -21.05 -8.13
CA PHE A 39 -14.98 -21.74 -7.87
C PHE A 39 -15.28 -22.89 -8.82
N LYS A 40 -14.62 -22.92 -10.00
CA LYS A 40 -14.80 -23.99 -10.98
C LYS A 40 -13.94 -25.19 -10.59
N LYS A 41 -14.54 -26.38 -10.58
CA LYS A 41 -13.77 -27.63 -10.48
C LYS A 41 -12.71 -27.64 -11.57
N ARG A 42 -11.46 -27.90 -11.18
CA ARG A 42 -10.38 -28.08 -12.13
C ARG A 42 -10.47 -29.49 -12.70
N ASP A 43 -10.23 -29.63 -13.98
CA ASP A 43 -9.89 -30.94 -14.54
C ASP A 43 -8.52 -31.36 -13.97
N GLU A 44 -8.41 -32.57 -13.43
CA GLU A 44 -7.14 -33.09 -12.87
C GLU A 44 -6.04 -33.20 -13.93
N THR A 45 -6.42 -33.21 -15.22
CA THR A 45 -5.48 -33.22 -16.34
C THR A 45 -4.91 -31.82 -16.67
N GLU A 46 -5.49 -30.75 -16.14
CA GLU A 46 -4.98 -29.40 -16.37
C GLU A 46 -3.68 -29.15 -15.60
N LYS A 47 -2.60 -28.98 -16.34
CA LYS A 47 -1.32 -28.65 -15.73
C LYS A 47 -1.32 -27.26 -15.07
N PRO A 48 -0.65 -27.11 -13.91
CA PRO A 48 -0.64 -25.89 -13.13
C PRO A 48 0.17 -24.77 -13.78
N TYR A 49 -0.12 -23.55 -13.35
CA TYR A 49 0.73 -22.39 -13.60
C TYR A 49 1.76 -22.26 -12.47
N PHE A 50 3.03 -22.10 -12.83
CA PHE A 50 4.12 -21.94 -11.89
C PHE A 50 4.59 -20.48 -11.86
N THR A 51 4.80 -19.97 -10.66
CA THR A 51 5.52 -18.73 -10.42
C THR A 51 6.97 -18.90 -10.90
N VAL A 52 7.42 -17.96 -11.72
CA VAL A 52 8.80 -17.97 -12.21
C VAL A 52 9.73 -17.53 -11.07
N PRO A 53 10.85 -18.23 -10.82
CA PRO A 53 11.82 -17.80 -9.83
C PRO A 53 12.32 -16.38 -10.12
N SER A 54 12.15 -15.48 -9.16
CA SER A 54 12.52 -14.08 -9.29
C SER A 54 12.82 -13.47 -7.93
N SER A 55 13.70 -12.48 -7.90
CA SER A 55 13.77 -11.51 -6.82
C SER A 55 12.66 -10.46 -7.00
N LEU A 56 12.06 -10.00 -5.90
CA LEU A 56 11.01 -8.98 -5.93
C LEU A 56 11.51 -7.71 -6.63
N SER A 57 10.80 -7.33 -7.69
CA SER A 57 11.04 -6.14 -8.52
C SER A 57 9.72 -5.62 -9.10
N SER A 58 9.75 -4.41 -9.66
CA SER A 58 8.62 -3.82 -10.40
C SER A 58 8.30 -4.57 -11.69
N ARG A 59 9.27 -5.31 -12.25
CA ARG A 59 9.08 -6.11 -13.47
C ARG A 59 8.01 -7.17 -13.24
N ILE A 60 7.10 -7.29 -14.20
CA ILE A 60 6.02 -8.25 -14.15
C ILE A 60 6.51 -9.57 -14.70
N VAL A 61 6.50 -10.61 -13.86
CA VAL A 61 6.85 -11.96 -14.27
C VAL A 61 5.62 -12.83 -14.10
N TYR A 62 4.95 -13.09 -15.22
CA TYR A 62 3.72 -13.87 -15.21
C TYR A 62 3.98 -15.34 -14.91
N PRO A 63 3.10 -16.00 -14.15
CA PRO A 63 3.14 -17.45 -14.01
C PRO A 63 3.07 -18.14 -15.37
N ILE A 64 3.86 -19.20 -15.55
CA ILE A 64 3.94 -19.94 -16.81
C ILE A 64 3.48 -21.39 -16.65
N LYS A 65 2.88 -21.91 -17.72
CA LYS A 65 2.45 -23.30 -17.84
C LYS A 65 3.33 -24.02 -18.86
N ASP A 66 3.68 -25.28 -18.59
CA ASP A 66 4.38 -26.17 -19.54
C ASP A 66 5.76 -25.74 -20.06
N LYS A 67 6.46 -24.87 -19.33
CA LYS A 67 7.77 -24.31 -19.75
C LYS A 67 8.83 -24.44 -18.67
N ILE A 68 9.13 -25.69 -18.28
CA ILE A 68 10.06 -25.95 -17.17
C ILE A 68 11.48 -25.43 -17.41
N GLU A 69 11.94 -25.39 -18.66
CA GLU A 69 13.28 -24.85 -18.98
C GLU A 69 13.40 -23.35 -18.67
N ILE A 70 12.32 -22.58 -18.84
CA ILE A 70 12.30 -21.16 -18.44
C ILE A 70 12.44 -21.04 -16.92
N LEU A 71 11.73 -21.88 -16.16
CA LEU A 71 11.83 -21.88 -14.69
C LEU A 71 13.24 -22.24 -14.22
N ILE A 72 13.88 -23.22 -14.86
CA ILE A 72 15.27 -23.62 -14.57
C ILE A 72 16.24 -22.49 -14.93
N SER A 73 16.06 -21.84 -16.07
CA SER A 73 16.91 -20.72 -16.47
C SER A 73 16.77 -19.53 -15.51
N ALA A 74 15.54 -19.19 -15.13
CA ALA A 74 15.26 -18.11 -14.18
C ALA A 74 15.88 -18.42 -12.79
N LYS A 75 15.76 -19.67 -12.33
CA LYS A 75 16.42 -20.14 -11.10
C LYS A 75 17.93 -19.89 -11.12
N LYS A 76 18.60 -20.23 -12.23
CA LYS A 76 20.05 -20.00 -12.39
C LYS A 76 20.40 -18.51 -12.38
N ASN A 77 19.62 -17.68 -13.06
CA ASN A 77 19.85 -16.23 -13.10
C ASN A 77 19.79 -15.60 -11.70
N ILE A 78 18.80 -16.00 -10.89
CA ILE A 78 18.69 -15.51 -9.51
C ILE A 78 19.81 -16.07 -8.62
N LEU A 79 20.24 -17.32 -8.82
CA LEU A 79 21.41 -17.85 -8.10
C LEU A 79 22.68 -17.03 -8.38
N THR A 80 22.88 -16.60 -9.62
CA THR A 80 23.98 -15.69 -9.99
C THR A 80 23.82 -14.35 -9.27
N GLU A 81 22.63 -13.74 -9.27
CA GLU A 81 22.35 -12.49 -8.52
C GLU A 81 22.71 -12.62 -7.03
N ILE A 82 22.24 -13.69 -6.37
CA ILE A 82 22.51 -13.98 -4.96
C ILE A 82 24.02 -14.10 -4.70
N THR A 83 24.74 -14.77 -5.60
CA THR A 83 26.18 -15.02 -5.44
C THR A 83 27.01 -13.75 -5.66
N GLU A 84 26.64 -12.93 -6.64
CA GLU A 84 27.40 -11.74 -7.04
C GLU A 84 27.08 -10.51 -6.18
N LYS A 85 25.82 -10.32 -5.78
CA LYS A 85 25.34 -9.08 -5.12
C LYS A 85 25.04 -9.20 -3.64
N ASN A 86 24.90 -10.41 -3.12
CA ASN A 86 24.45 -10.64 -1.75
C ASN A 86 25.36 -11.59 -0.95
N GLU A 87 26.64 -11.65 -1.31
CA GLU A 87 27.65 -12.50 -0.64
C GLU A 87 27.22 -13.98 -0.55
N GLY A 88 26.40 -14.44 -1.50
CA GLY A 88 25.84 -15.79 -1.49
C GLY A 88 24.95 -16.10 -0.29
N PHE A 89 24.46 -15.07 0.42
CA PHE A 89 23.78 -15.16 1.71
C PHE A 89 24.58 -16.00 2.72
N SER A 90 25.85 -15.65 2.91
CA SER A 90 26.71 -16.25 3.95
C SER A 90 26.09 -16.08 5.34
N GLU A 91 26.46 -16.95 6.27
CA GLU A 91 25.98 -16.89 7.65
C GLU A 91 26.40 -15.57 8.33
N ASP A 92 27.64 -15.12 8.10
CA ASP A 92 28.13 -13.82 8.60
C ASP A 92 27.33 -12.64 8.03
N TYR A 93 27.03 -12.67 6.73
CA TYR A 93 26.19 -11.65 6.09
C TYR A 93 24.81 -11.59 6.74
N LEU A 94 24.12 -12.73 6.85
CA LEU A 94 22.76 -12.80 7.42
C LEU A 94 22.72 -12.39 8.90
N ASN A 95 23.71 -12.80 9.69
CA ASN A 95 23.82 -12.43 11.11
C ASN A 95 24.06 -10.92 11.30
N GLY A 96 24.72 -10.26 10.35
CA GLY A 96 24.98 -8.82 10.36
C GLY A 96 23.76 -7.95 10.03
N LEU A 97 22.65 -8.52 9.56
CA LEU A 97 21.46 -7.77 9.15
C LEU A 97 20.52 -7.45 10.32
N ALA A 98 19.80 -6.33 10.20
CA ALA A 98 18.68 -6.01 11.08
C ALA A 98 17.48 -6.93 10.82
N THR A 99 16.56 -7.02 11.78
CA THR A 99 15.39 -7.92 11.70
C THR A 99 14.49 -7.60 10.50
N ASN A 100 14.18 -6.32 10.28
CA ASN A 100 13.38 -5.90 9.13
C ASN A 100 14.10 -6.08 7.80
N GLN A 101 15.44 -5.99 7.78
CA GLN A 101 16.22 -6.33 6.60
C GLN A 101 16.10 -7.82 6.28
N LEU A 102 16.23 -8.71 7.27
CA LEU A 102 16.05 -10.15 7.07
C LEU A 102 14.63 -10.48 6.60
N PHE A 103 13.61 -9.86 7.22
CA PHE A 103 12.21 -10.08 6.84
C PHE A 103 11.94 -9.66 5.38
N PHE A 104 12.39 -8.47 4.98
CA PHE A 104 12.28 -8.00 3.60
C PHE A 104 13.14 -8.82 2.62
N LEU A 105 14.34 -9.25 3.01
CA LEU A 105 15.20 -10.07 2.17
C LEU A 105 14.54 -11.43 1.89
N LEU A 106 13.90 -12.02 2.91
CA LEU A 106 13.13 -13.24 2.78
C LEU A 106 11.89 -13.05 1.92
N GLU A 107 11.21 -11.91 2.01
CA GLU A 107 10.12 -11.55 1.09
C GLU A 107 10.64 -11.46 -0.36
N LYS A 108 11.76 -10.75 -0.55
CA LYS A 108 12.37 -10.47 -1.84
C LYS A 108 12.80 -11.74 -2.57
N PHE A 109 13.45 -12.68 -1.89
CA PHE A 109 14.02 -13.88 -2.53
C PHE A 109 13.24 -15.17 -2.23
N GLY A 110 12.50 -15.24 -1.12
CA GLY A 110 11.72 -16.41 -0.74
C GLY A 110 10.28 -16.42 -1.24
N GLY A 111 9.77 -15.29 -1.72
CA GLY A 111 8.38 -15.16 -2.19
C GLY A 111 8.03 -15.98 -3.44
N SER A 112 9.03 -16.39 -4.23
CA SER A 112 8.89 -17.22 -5.44
C SER A 112 9.42 -18.65 -5.28
N VAL A 113 9.94 -19.00 -4.09
CA VAL A 113 10.60 -20.27 -3.81
C VAL A 113 9.62 -21.21 -3.10
N PRO A 114 9.38 -22.44 -3.58
CA PRO A 114 8.51 -23.40 -2.90
C PRO A 114 9.19 -23.96 -1.63
N ILE A 115 8.43 -24.13 -0.55
CA ILE A 115 8.94 -24.74 0.69
C ILE A 115 9.18 -26.25 0.53
N ASP A 116 8.41 -26.91 -0.34
CA ASP A 116 8.46 -28.36 -0.56
C ASP A 116 8.15 -28.72 -2.02
N GLN A 117 8.14 -30.02 -2.32
CA GLN A 117 7.88 -30.54 -3.67
C GLN A 117 6.43 -30.35 -4.13
N LYS A 118 5.47 -30.14 -3.22
CA LYS A 118 4.08 -29.84 -3.61
C LYS A 118 3.99 -28.46 -4.24
N GLY A 119 4.83 -27.53 -3.77
CA GLY A 119 4.95 -26.19 -4.32
C GLY A 119 3.68 -25.36 -4.14
N GLU A 120 2.85 -25.65 -3.14
CA GLU A 120 1.62 -24.89 -2.88
C GLU A 120 1.91 -23.60 -2.11
N THR A 121 2.96 -23.57 -1.30
CA THR A 121 3.31 -22.43 -0.43
C THR A 121 4.76 -21.99 -0.63
N SER A 122 5.01 -20.68 -0.56
CA SER A 122 6.35 -20.14 -0.65
C SER A 122 7.12 -20.25 0.66
N VAL A 123 8.46 -20.26 0.60
CA VAL A 123 9.32 -20.19 1.79
C VAL A 123 9.01 -18.92 2.58
N PHE A 124 8.83 -17.77 1.92
CA PHE A 124 8.49 -16.54 2.63
C PHE A 124 7.17 -16.65 3.41
N ASP A 125 6.10 -17.15 2.78
CA ASP A 125 4.79 -17.19 3.43
C ASP A 125 4.80 -18.15 4.64
N VAL A 126 5.49 -19.30 4.54
CA VAL A 126 5.69 -20.21 5.68
C VAL A 126 6.46 -19.54 6.81
N TYR A 127 7.62 -18.93 6.51
CA TYR A 127 8.47 -18.36 7.55
C TYR A 127 7.90 -17.07 8.13
N LYS A 128 7.11 -16.30 7.37
CA LYS A 128 6.29 -15.19 7.89
C LYS A 128 5.34 -15.69 8.98
N ILE A 129 4.58 -16.75 8.71
CA ILE A 129 3.62 -17.33 9.67
C ILE A 129 4.35 -17.96 10.86
N ARG A 130 5.48 -18.64 10.66
CA ARG A 130 6.32 -19.14 11.75
C ARG A 130 6.83 -18.02 12.66
N THR A 131 7.32 -16.92 12.07
CA THR A 131 7.74 -15.74 12.82
C THR A 131 6.58 -15.16 13.62
N ALA A 132 5.38 -15.03 13.04
CA ALA A 132 4.19 -14.56 13.75
C ALA A 132 3.84 -15.47 14.94
N HIS A 133 3.87 -16.79 14.77
CA HIS A 133 3.64 -17.75 15.84
C HIS A 133 4.72 -17.69 16.93
N GLU A 134 5.97 -17.43 16.57
CA GLU A 134 7.06 -17.31 17.53
C GLU A 134 6.92 -16.07 18.41
N VAL A 135 6.52 -14.94 17.82
CA VAL A 135 6.16 -13.74 18.59
C VAL A 135 5.03 -14.07 19.59
N ILE A 136 4.00 -14.78 19.12
CA ILE A 136 2.88 -15.19 19.97
C ILE A 136 3.34 -16.13 21.08
N ARG A 137 4.19 -17.11 20.78
CA ARG A 137 4.75 -18.05 21.76
C ARG A 137 5.54 -17.32 22.84
N SER A 138 6.45 -16.42 22.43
CA SER A 138 7.25 -15.59 23.34
C SER A 138 6.36 -14.73 24.25
N ASN A 139 5.30 -14.11 23.69
CA ASN A 139 4.33 -13.34 24.48
C ASN A 139 3.52 -14.24 25.43
N ARG A 140 3.14 -15.46 25.01
CA ARG A 140 2.43 -16.43 25.87
C ARG A 140 3.27 -16.89 27.05
N GLU A 141 4.57 -17.11 26.86
CA GLU A 141 5.48 -17.50 27.94
C GLU A 141 5.62 -16.41 29.01
N GLN A 142 5.54 -15.15 28.60
CA GLN A 142 5.61 -14.00 29.51
C GLN A 142 4.27 -13.71 30.21
N LEU A 143 3.14 -13.94 29.53
CA LEU A 143 1.80 -13.52 29.98
C LEU A 143 0.89 -14.67 30.46
N GLY A 144 1.25 -15.93 30.20
CA GLY A 144 0.54 -17.11 30.73
C GLY A 144 -0.74 -17.50 29.99
N HIS A 145 -0.86 -17.22 28.69
CA HIS A 145 -2.08 -17.48 27.91
C HIS A 145 -1.92 -18.62 26.89
N ARG A 146 -3.03 -19.23 26.47
CA ARG A 146 -3.03 -20.39 25.56
C ARG A 146 -3.72 -20.19 24.21
N ASP A 147 -4.58 -19.18 24.09
CA ASP A 147 -5.40 -19.00 22.90
C ASP A 147 -4.74 -18.01 21.92
N ASN A 148 -5.13 -18.11 20.65
CA ASN A 148 -4.86 -17.11 19.61
C ASN A 148 -5.99 -16.10 19.55
N LEU A 149 -5.66 -14.97 18.93
CA LEU A 149 -6.57 -13.88 18.65
C LEU A 149 -6.37 -13.46 17.19
N LEU A 150 -7.39 -13.67 16.36
CA LEU A 150 -7.41 -13.10 15.03
C LEU A 150 -8.23 -11.82 15.06
N MET A 151 -7.64 -10.72 14.61
CA MET A 151 -8.26 -9.40 14.57
C MET A 151 -8.51 -9.00 13.12
N ASN A 152 -9.62 -8.31 12.89
CA ASN A 152 -9.86 -7.58 11.66
C ASN A 152 -10.06 -6.09 11.97
N VAL A 153 -9.42 -5.26 11.16
CA VAL A 153 -9.61 -3.81 11.12
C VAL A 153 -10.09 -3.44 9.71
N ASP A 154 -11.22 -2.75 9.62
CA ASP A 154 -11.87 -2.39 8.35
C ASP A 154 -12.18 -0.89 8.32
N VAL A 155 -11.55 -0.17 7.39
CA VAL A 155 -11.74 1.26 7.17
C VAL A 155 -12.89 1.50 6.20
N SER A 156 -14.02 1.96 6.74
CA SER A 156 -15.22 2.29 6.01
C SER A 156 -15.22 3.75 5.53
N GLY A 157 -15.75 3.98 4.32
CA GLY A 157 -15.94 5.34 3.76
C GLY A 157 -14.83 5.82 2.82
N ILE A 158 -13.83 4.98 2.54
CA ILE A 158 -12.66 5.31 1.68
C ILE A 158 -13.07 5.96 0.36
N GLN A 159 -14.00 5.36 -0.38
CA GLN A 159 -14.41 5.86 -1.69
C GLN A 159 -15.05 7.25 -1.61
N ARG A 160 -15.92 7.48 -0.62
CA ARG A 160 -16.53 8.80 -0.37
C ARG A 160 -15.45 9.81 0.02
N PHE A 161 -14.51 9.42 0.88
CA PHE A 161 -13.41 10.28 1.29
C PHE A 161 -12.52 10.66 0.10
N ILE A 162 -12.10 9.71 -0.74
CA ILE A 162 -11.19 9.98 -1.85
C ILE A 162 -11.90 10.78 -2.95
N TYR A 163 -13.06 10.35 -3.43
CA TYR A 163 -13.64 10.87 -4.67
C TYR A 163 -14.53 12.11 -4.52
N ASN A 164 -14.96 12.45 -3.31
CA ASN A 164 -15.80 13.64 -3.08
C ASN A 164 -14.95 14.92 -3.09
N ILE A 165 -14.55 15.36 -4.29
CA ILE A 165 -13.78 16.59 -4.52
C ILE A 165 -14.27 17.38 -5.73
N SER A 166 -14.06 18.69 -5.72
CA SER A 166 -14.23 19.55 -6.90
C SER A 166 -13.07 19.43 -7.91
N SER A 167 -13.28 19.93 -9.12
CA SER A 167 -12.40 19.77 -10.29
C SER A 167 -11.04 20.46 -10.19
N THR A 168 -10.89 21.51 -9.39
CA THR A 168 -9.72 22.39 -9.42
C THR A 168 -8.61 21.94 -8.46
N GLY A 169 -7.47 21.49 -9.01
CA GLY A 169 -6.40 20.86 -8.23
C GLY A 169 -6.70 19.40 -7.85
N ALA A 170 -7.69 18.80 -8.50
CA ALA A 170 -8.25 17.50 -8.15
C ALA A 170 -7.20 16.38 -8.07
N LEU A 171 -6.30 16.26 -9.06
CA LEU A 171 -5.34 15.15 -9.12
C LEU A 171 -4.42 15.08 -7.89
N LYS A 172 -3.87 16.22 -7.46
CA LYS A 172 -2.99 16.30 -6.28
C LYS A 172 -3.76 15.89 -5.03
N ASN A 173 -5.01 16.36 -4.90
CA ASN A 173 -5.84 16.06 -3.76
C ASN A 173 -6.25 14.59 -3.72
N LEU A 174 -6.72 14.00 -4.83
CA LEU A 174 -7.09 12.58 -4.89
C LEU A 174 -5.91 11.69 -4.49
N ARG A 175 -4.71 11.95 -5.04
CA ARG A 175 -3.49 11.21 -4.70
C ARG A 175 -3.16 11.35 -3.22
N SER A 176 -3.23 12.57 -2.68
CA SER A 176 -2.95 12.81 -1.26
C SER A 176 -3.96 12.13 -0.33
N ARG A 177 -5.25 12.04 -0.72
CA ARG A 177 -6.27 11.31 0.03
C ARG A 177 -6.08 9.79 -0.06
N SER A 178 -5.70 9.28 -1.23
CA SER A 178 -5.32 7.87 -1.40
C SER A 178 -4.15 7.50 -0.49
N PHE A 179 -3.10 8.31 -0.53
CA PHE A 179 -1.92 8.12 0.32
C PHE A 179 -2.24 8.30 1.81
N PHE A 180 -3.13 9.24 2.17
CA PHE A 180 -3.63 9.40 3.54
C PHE A 180 -4.27 8.11 4.05
N VAL A 181 -5.11 7.44 3.25
CA VAL A 181 -5.75 6.17 3.65
C VAL A 181 -4.71 5.07 3.85
N GLU A 182 -3.72 4.98 2.96
CA GLU A 182 -2.61 4.02 3.10
C GLU A 182 -1.82 4.28 4.41
N LEU A 183 -1.52 5.55 4.70
CA LEU A 183 -0.80 5.93 5.90
C LEU A 183 -1.64 5.72 7.17
N LEU A 184 -2.94 5.99 7.13
CA LEU A 184 -3.90 5.69 8.21
C LEU A 184 -3.93 4.19 8.52
N CYS A 185 -3.99 3.34 7.49
CA CYS A 185 -3.94 1.89 7.68
C CYS A 185 -2.65 1.46 8.37
N ASN A 186 -1.50 1.97 7.93
CA ASN A 186 -0.21 1.66 8.54
C ASN A 186 -0.07 2.24 9.96
N HIS A 187 -0.62 3.41 10.25
CA HIS A 187 -0.70 3.97 11.60
C HIS A 187 -1.49 3.06 12.53
N ILE A 188 -2.69 2.59 12.10
CA ILE A 188 -3.51 1.67 12.89
C ILE A 188 -2.78 0.33 13.12
N VAL A 189 -2.09 -0.18 12.10
CA VAL A 189 -1.22 -1.37 12.25
C VAL A 189 -0.19 -1.12 13.35
N LEU A 190 0.56 -0.02 13.30
CA LEU A 190 1.57 0.30 14.32
C LEU A 190 0.96 0.42 15.73
N ARG A 191 -0.22 1.03 15.85
CA ARG A 191 -0.97 1.13 17.13
C ARG A 191 -1.29 -0.26 17.69
N VAL A 192 -1.80 -1.17 16.86
CA VAL A 192 -2.10 -2.54 17.28
C VAL A 192 -0.83 -3.33 17.60
N LEU A 193 0.19 -3.27 16.74
CA LEU A 193 1.45 -3.98 16.95
C LEU A 193 2.13 -3.54 18.24
N LYS A 194 2.16 -2.23 18.54
CA LYS A 194 2.71 -1.68 19.78
C LYS A 194 1.90 -2.13 21.00
N THR A 195 0.57 -2.10 20.93
CA THR A 195 -0.32 -2.47 22.06
C THR A 195 -0.20 -3.95 22.42
N TYR A 196 -0.10 -4.82 21.41
CA TYR A 196 -0.03 -6.28 21.60
C TYR A 196 1.40 -6.83 21.58
N ASN A 197 2.42 -5.96 21.55
CA ASN A 197 3.82 -6.32 21.47
C ASN A 197 4.10 -7.33 20.34
N LEU A 198 3.81 -6.94 19.10
CA LEU A 198 3.88 -7.78 17.90
C LEU A 198 4.90 -7.26 16.88
N HIS A 199 5.38 -8.15 16.01
CA HIS A 199 6.19 -7.81 14.85
C HIS A 199 5.31 -7.65 13.59
N TYR A 200 5.79 -6.96 12.54
CA TYR A 200 5.03 -6.79 11.29
C TYR A 200 4.67 -8.12 10.59
N ALA A 201 5.41 -9.19 10.88
CA ALA A 201 5.09 -10.56 10.42
C ALA A 201 3.70 -11.03 10.86
N ASN A 202 3.18 -10.52 11.98
CA ASN A 202 1.85 -10.81 12.50
C ASN A 202 0.72 -10.17 11.66
N VAL A 203 1.03 -9.23 10.76
CA VAL A 203 0.07 -8.66 9.81
C VAL A 203 -0.09 -9.63 8.64
N LEU A 204 -1.17 -10.40 8.65
CA LEU A 204 -1.46 -11.39 7.61
C LEU A 204 -1.78 -10.72 6.27
N MET A 205 -2.64 -9.70 6.33
CA MET A 205 -3.12 -8.93 5.18
C MET A 205 -3.22 -7.45 5.56
N ASN A 206 -2.85 -6.57 4.63
CA ASN A 206 -3.06 -5.13 4.71
C ASN A 206 -3.28 -4.60 3.29
N GLY A 207 -4.53 -4.35 2.91
CA GLY A 207 -4.88 -3.88 1.57
C GLY A 207 -6.33 -3.41 1.49
N GLY A 208 -6.58 -2.37 0.68
CA GLY A 208 -7.93 -1.85 0.45
C GLY A 208 -8.65 -1.31 1.70
N GLY A 209 -7.93 -1.01 2.78
CA GLY A 209 -8.52 -0.64 4.06
C GLY A 209 -8.98 -1.83 4.92
N SER A 210 -8.72 -3.06 4.50
CA SER A 210 -8.99 -4.28 5.28
C SER A 210 -7.69 -4.91 5.76
N ILE A 211 -7.56 -5.10 7.07
CA ILE A 211 -6.33 -5.52 7.73
C ILE A 211 -6.66 -6.72 8.61
N TYR A 212 -5.82 -7.75 8.56
CA TYR A 212 -5.96 -8.96 9.38
C TYR A 212 -4.66 -9.19 10.15
N ILE A 213 -4.76 -9.29 11.49
CA ILE A 213 -3.61 -9.40 12.39
C ILE A 213 -3.78 -10.63 13.26
N LEU A 214 -2.76 -11.49 13.29
CA LEU A 214 -2.70 -12.66 14.15
C LEU A 214 -1.91 -12.36 15.42
N SER A 215 -2.52 -12.56 16.57
CA SER A 215 -1.94 -12.27 17.89
C SER A 215 -2.21 -13.41 18.88
N GLY A 216 -1.62 -13.31 20.07
CA GLY A 216 -2.00 -14.10 21.24
C GLY A 216 -3.14 -13.42 21.98
N ALA A 217 -4.08 -14.19 22.49
CA ALA A 217 -5.15 -13.66 23.34
C ALA A 217 -4.63 -13.48 24.77
N SER A 218 -4.45 -12.24 25.23
CA SER A 218 -4.20 -11.96 26.65
C SER A 218 -5.49 -11.56 27.34
N GLY A 219 -5.90 -12.35 28.34
CA GLY A 219 -7.08 -12.07 29.15
C GLY A 219 -8.41 -12.71 28.68
N SER A 220 -9.50 -12.28 29.33
CA SER A 220 -10.88 -12.63 28.94
C SER A 220 -11.28 -11.92 27.65
N SER A 221 -12.37 -12.36 27.00
CA SER A 221 -12.91 -11.67 25.83
C SER A 221 -13.24 -10.20 26.14
N ASP A 222 -13.74 -9.91 27.35
CA ASP A 222 -14.08 -8.54 27.76
C ASP A 222 -12.84 -7.64 27.87
N GLN A 223 -11.71 -8.17 28.36
CA GLN A 223 -10.45 -7.42 28.44
C GLN A 223 -9.89 -7.12 27.05
N ILE A 224 -9.98 -8.09 26.14
CA ILE A 224 -9.58 -7.92 24.73
C ILE A 224 -10.47 -6.87 24.06
N GLU A 225 -11.79 -6.97 24.25
CA GLU A 225 -12.76 -6.03 23.72
C GLU A 225 -12.53 -4.62 24.26
N GLN A 226 -12.25 -4.47 25.55
CA GLN A 226 -11.90 -3.18 26.14
C GLN A 226 -10.64 -2.58 25.50
N SER A 227 -9.56 -3.36 25.37
CA SER A 227 -8.32 -2.90 24.77
C SER A 227 -8.50 -2.47 23.30
N LEU A 228 -9.24 -3.23 22.51
CA LEU A 228 -9.56 -2.85 21.13
C LEU A 228 -10.48 -1.64 21.05
N ASN A 229 -11.44 -1.51 21.97
CA ASN A 229 -12.31 -0.34 22.06
C ASN A 229 -11.53 0.93 22.42
N GLU A 230 -10.49 0.86 23.24
CA GLU A 230 -9.62 2.01 23.53
C GLU A 230 -8.88 2.49 22.28
N ILE A 231 -8.32 1.58 21.47
CA ILE A 231 -7.71 1.93 20.18
C ILE A 231 -8.77 2.49 19.22
N SER A 232 -9.90 1.79 19.10
CA SER A 232 -11.01 2.18 18.24
C SER A 232 -11.55 3.56 18.57
N ASP A 233 -11.74 3.88 19.84
CA ASP A 233 -12.29 5.16 20.28
C ASP A 233 -11.30 6.31 20.09
N GLY A 234 -10.01 6.07 20.27
CA GLY A 234 -8.96 7.05 19.92
C GLY A 234 -9.00 7.40 18.44
N VAL A 235 -8.92 6.38 17.57
CA VAL A 235 -8.87 6.58 16.12
C VAL A 235 -10.19 7.16 15.62
N ASN A 236 -11.33 6.59 16.01
CA ASN A 236 -12.64 7.07 15.54
C ASN A 236 -13.02 8.42 16.13
N GLY A 237 -12.61 8.74 17.37
CA GLY A 237 -12.81 10.06 17.95
C GLY A 237 -12.02 11.12 17.20
N TRP A 238 -10.77 10.81 16.83
CA TRP A 238 -9.97 11.67 15.98
C TRP A 238 -10.57 11.81 14.57
N LEU A 239 -10.98 10.71 13.93
CA LEU A 239 -11.60 10.74 12.60
C LEU A 239 -12.93 11.51 12.58
N LEU A 240 -13.74 11.38 13.64
CA LEU A 240 -14.98 12.13 13.79
C LEU A 240 -14.70 13.63 13.81
N LYS A 241 -13.74 14.05 14.64
CA LYS A 241 -13.34 15.46 14.74
C LYS A 241 -12.75 16.00 13.43
N GLU A 242 -11.83 15.26 12.82
CA GLU A 242 -11.08 15.75 11.66
C GLU A 242 -11.83 15.59 10.34
N PHE A 243 -12.78 14.65 10.23
CA PHE A 243 -13.44 14.31 8.96
C PHE A 243 -14.96 14.16 9.06
N ASP A 244 -15.59 14.59 10.16
CA ASP A 244 -17.05 14.54 10.36
C ASP A 244 -17.66 13.17 10.01
N GLY A 245 -16.98 12.11 10.47
CA GLY A 245 -17.41 10.72 10.26
C GLY A 245 -17.41 10.25 8.80
N MET A 246 -16.78 10.97 7.87
CA MET A 246 -16.58 10.48 6.48
C MET A 246 -15.78 9.17 6.43
N LEU A 247 -14.92 8.96 7.41
CA LEU A 247 -14.18 7.72 7.64
C LEU A 247 -14.57 7.14 9.00
N TYR A 248 -14.62 5.81 9.06
CA TYR A 248 -14.86 5.05 10.29
C TYR A 248 -14.02 3.78 10.26
N VAL A 249 -13.44 3.40 11.39
CA VAL A 249 -12.64 2.18 11.52
C VAL A 249 -13.40 1.19 12.40
N ALA A 250 -13.78 0.05 11.82
CA ALA A 250 -14.37 -1.05 12.54
C ALA A 250 -13.27 -1.98 13.04
N PHE A 251 -13.32 -2.35 14.32
CA PHE A 251 -12.48 -3.38 14.91
C PHE A 251 -13.35 -4.59 15.25
N SER A 252 -12.83 -5.78 14.95
CA SER A 252 -13.47 -7.04 15.33
C SER A 252 -12.42 -8.09 15.64
N PHE A 253 -12.80 -9.11 16.43
CA PHE A 253 -11.89 -10.18 16.78
C PHE A 253 -12.59 -11.52 17.02
N VAL A 254 -11.84 -12.60 16.84
CA VAL A 254 -12.23 -13.96 17.21
C VAL A 254 -11.07 -14.60 17.97
N LYS A 255 -11.40 -15.17 19.14
CA LYS A 255 -10.48 -15.95 19.95
C LYS A 255 -10.55 -17.41 19.51
N CYS A 256 -9.40 -18.07 19.31
CA CYS A 256 -9.36 -19.42 18.75
C CYS A 256 -8.15 -20.23 19.24
N THR A 257 -8.27 -21.56 19.25
CA THR A 257 -7.16 -22.46 19.57
C THR A 257 -6.21 -22.64 18.38
N ASP A 258 -5.03 -23.21 18.61
CA ASP A 258 -4.11 -23.57 17.51
C ASP A 258 -4.76 -24.59 16.55
N GLU A 259 -5.55 -25.54 17.08
CA GLU A 259 -6.31 -26.51 16.27
C GLU A 259 -7.36 -25.83 15.38
N ALA A 260 -8.07 -24.84 15.90
CA ALA A 260 -9.07 -24.11 15.13
C ALA A 260 -8.45 -23.27 14.00
N LEU A 261 -7.24 -22.72 14.21
CA LEU A 261 -6.51 -22.03 13.14
C LEU A 261 -6.11 -22.95 11.99
N GLN A 262 -5.80 -24.22 12.30
CA GLN A 262 -5.42 -25.20 11.28
C GLN A 262 -6.63 -25.79 10.55
N ASN A 263 -7.69 -26.12 11.28
CA ASN A 263 -8.78 -26.95 10.76
C ASN A 263 -10.06 -26.16 10.45
N ASN A 264 -10.22 -24.94 10.97
CA ASN A 264 -11.48 -24.19 10.91
C ASN A 264 -11.30 -22.71 10.54
N LEU A 265 -10.24 -22.38 9.80
CA LEU A 265 -9.88 -20.99 9.47
C LEU A 265 -10.99 -20.25 8.71
N ALA A 266 -11.64 -20.90 7.75
CA ALA A 266 -12.72 -20.29 6.97
C ALA A 266 -13.89 -19.80 7.84
N ASN A 267 -14.31 -20.61 8.83
CA ASN A 267 -15.36 -20.24 9.78
C ASN A 267 -14.91 -19.09 10.71
N ILE A 268 -13.64 -19.06 11.11
CA ILE A 268 -13.10 -17.94 11.91
C ILE A 268 -13.19 -16.63 11.10
N PHE A 269 -12.81 -16.65 9.84
CA PHE A 269 -12.93 -15.48 8.95
C PHE A 269 -14.38 -15.09 8.66
N GLU A 270 -15.29 -16.05 8.53
CA GLU A 270 -16.73 -15.78 8.41
C GLU A 270 -17.26 -15.07 9.66
N GLN A 271 -16.90 -15.54 10.85
CA GLN A 271 -17.28 -14.87 12.11
C GLN A 271 -16.69 -13.45 12.22
N LEU A 272 -15.43 -13.25 11.80
CA LEU A 272 -14.83 -11.93 11.75
C LEU A 272 -15.57 -11.00 10.79
N ALA A 273 -15.90 -11.48 9.59
CA ALA A 273 -16.64 -10.70 8.60
C ALA A 273 -18.04 -10.30 9.11
N LEU A 274 -18.74 -11.20 9.80
CA LEU A 274 -20.02 -10.91 10.44
C LEU A 274 -19.88 -9.84 11.53
N LYS A 275 -18.91 -9.99 12.45
CA LYS A 275 -18.66 -8.99 13.51
C LYS A 275 -18.26 -7.63 12.94
N ALA A 276 -17.42 -7.60 11.91
CA ALA A 276 -17.03 -6.38 11.21
C ALA A 276 -18.25 -5.73 10.52
N PHE A 277 -19.13 -6.53 9.92
CA PHE A 277 -20.38 -6.04 9.35
C PHE A 277 -21.29 -5.41 10.42
N GLU A 278 -21.50 -6.08 11.56
CA GLU A 278 -22.30 -5.58 12.69
C GLU A 278 -21.73 -4.26 13.23
N ALA A 279 -20.41 -4.17 13.46
CA ALA A 279 -19.76 -2.95 13.90
C ALA A 279 -19.99 -1.78 12.93
N LYS A 280 -19.98 -2.05 11.61
CA LYS A 280 -20.26 -1.05 10.57
C LYS A 280 -21.73 -0.63 10.49
N GLN A 281 -22.68 -1.39 11.04
CA GLN A 281 -24.08 -0.98 11.15
C GLN A 281 -24.33 -0.04 12.33
N THR A 282 -23.49 -0.09 13.36
CA THR A 282 -23.60 0.75 14.56
C THR A 282 -22.36 1.63 14.73
N LYS A 283 -21.99 2.37 13.67
CA LYS A 283 -20.82 3.25 13.68
C LYS A 283 -20.88 4.25 14.85
N PHE A 284 -19.73 4.51 15.44
CA PHE A 284 -19.57 5.44 16.57
C PHE A 284 -20.41 5.11 17.83
N LYS A 285 -21.02 3.92 17.94
CA LYS A 285 -21.83 3.52 19.12
C LYS A 285 -21.09 3.70 20.45
N SER A 286 -19.81 3.31 20.51
CA SER A 286 -18.99 3.48 21.72
C SER A 286 -18.84 4.96 22.09
N LEU A 287 -18.50 5.83 21.12
CA LEU A 287 -18.37 7.27 21.35
C LEU A 287 -19.69 7.93 21.74
N ILE A 288 -20.82 7.49 21.16
CA ILE A 288 -22.16 7.95 21.52
C ILE A 288 -22.47 7.57 22.98
N ASN A 289 -22.24 6.31 23.36
CA ASN A 289 -22.48 5.83 24.72
C ASN A 289 -21.59 6.52 25.76
N LYS A 290 -20.41 6.97 25.35
CA LYS A 290 -19.45 7.72 26.19
C LYS A 290 -19.69 9.24 26.17
N GLU A 291 -20.74 9.72 25.48
CA GLU A 291 -21.06 11.14 25.33
C GLU A 291 -19.92 11.96 24.70
N ILE A 292 -19.07 11.31 23.89
CA ILE A 292 -17.99 11.94 23.12
C ILE A 292 -18.51 12.41 21.75
N PHE A 293 -19.52 11.73 21.21
CA PHE A 293 -20.15 12.09 19.94
C PHE A 293 -21.17 13.23 20.15
N ASN A 294 -20.90 14.38 19.54
CA ASN A 294 -21.83 15.51 19.53
C ASN A 294 -22.80 15.41 18.35
N PHE A 295 -24.09 15.31 18.62
CA PHE A 295 -25.13 15.30 17.57
C PHE A 295 -25.50 16.70 17.06
N VAL A 296 -25.12 17.73 17.80
CA VAL A 296 -25.43 19.13 17.50
C VAL A 296 -24.14 19.91 17.59
N GLU A 297 -23.78 20.62 16.53
CA GLU A 297 -22.74 21.63 16.61
C GLU A 297 -23.33 22.92 17.18
N GLU A 298 -22.61 23.52 18.14
CA GLU A 298 -23.00 24.82 18.71
C GLU A 298 -22.66 26.00 17.79
N GLN A 299 -21.83 25.76 16.75
CA GLN A 299 -21.40 26.78 15.80
C GLN A 299 -22.25 26.72 14.53
N ASP A 300 -22.67 27.90 14.06
CA ASP A 300 -23.30 28.01 12.76
C ASP A 300 -22.30 27.65 11.64
N PRO A 301 -22.76 27.03 10.54
CA PRO A 301 -21.90 26.73 9.40
C PRO A 301 -21.25 28.00 8.82
N VAL A 302 -19.98 27.88 8.44
CA VAL A 302 -19.19 28.96 7.86
C VAL A 302 -19.41 29.00 6.35
N TYR A 303 -19.97 30.11 5.87
CA TYR A 303 -20.15 30.38 4.44
C TYR A 303 -19.20 31.47 3.93
N PRO A 304 -18.58 31.28 2.75
CA PRO A 304 -18.65 30.08 1.91
C PRO A 304 -17.85 28.90 2.51
N GLY A 305 -18.37 27.68 2.35
CA GLY A 305 -17.64 26.47 2.74
C GLY A 305 -16.43 26.19 1.83
N CYS A 306 -15.63 25.20 2.18
CA CYS A 306 -14.44 24.83 1.42
C CYS A 306 -14.79 24.39 -0.01
N ASP A 307 -14.17 25.00 -1.01
CA ASP A 307 -14.41 24.70 -2.43
C ASP A 307 -14.07 23.27 -2.83
N MET A 308 -13.17 22.62 -2.08
CA MET A 308 -12.65 21.29 -2.39
C MET A 308 -13.46 20.17 -1.76
N CYS A 309 -13.61 20.16 -0.42
CA CYS A 309 -14.35 19.12 0.29
C CYS A 309 -15.81 19.47 0.58
N LYS A 310 -16.23 20.70 0.27
CA LYS A 310 -17.59 21.24 0.50
C LYS A 310 -18.02 21.30 1.97
N ARG A 311 -17.07 21.14 2.90
CA ARG A 311 -17.27 21.34 4.34
C ARG A 311 -17.41 22.81 4.68
N ASP A 312 -18.43 23.14 5.47
CA ASP A 312 -18.74 24.45 6.02
C ASP A 312 -18.50 24.54 7.54
N ASP A 313 -18.21 23.42 8.20
CA ASP A 313 -17.79 23.33 9.61
C ASP A 313 -16.29 23.62 9.83
N ALA A 314 -15.47 23.39 8.80
CA ALA A 314 -14.04 23.62 8.87
C ALA A 314 -13.70 25.08 8.52
N GLY A 315 -13.22 25.85 9.51
CA GLY A 315 -12.73 27.21 9.33
C GLY A 315 -11.85 27.35 8.10
N SER A 316 -12.40 27.96 7.05
CA SER A 316 -11.76 28.05 5.75
C SER A 316 -11.03 29.38 5.61
N LYS A 317 -9.84 29.34 5.01
CA LYS A 317 -9.05 30.54 4.72
C LYS A 317 -9.16 30.88 3.24
N TYR A 318 -9.12 32.17 2.94
CA TYR A 318 -8.92 32.66 1.58
C TYR A 318 -7.48 32.38 1.15
N TYR A 319 -7.34 31.69 0.03
CA TYR A 319 -6.05 31.47 -0.60
C TYR A 319 -5.98 32.24 -1.92
N PRO A 320 -4.83 32.87 -2.24
CA PRO A 320 -4.68 33.70 -3.42
C PRO A 320 -4.94 32.94 -4.73
N ILE A 321 -5.36 33.73 -5.71
CA ILE A 321 -6.07 33.41 -6.95
C ILE A 321 -5.32 32.43 -7.89
N ILE A 322 -6.00 31.40 -8.41
CA ILE A 322 -5.55 30.68 -9.63
C ILE A 322 -6.55 30.98 -10.75
N LYS A 323 -6.12 31.68 -11.81
CA LYS A 323 -6.93 32.06 -12.99
C LYS A 323 -8.12 33.01 -12.71
N GLY A 324 -7.96 33.98 -11.82
CA GLY A 324 -8.98 35.04 -11.59
C GLY A 324 -10.10 34.70 -10.61
N GLU A 325 -10.13 33.50 -10.03
CA GLU A 325 -11.10 33.10 -9.00
C GLU A 325 -10.43 32.98 -7.62
N GLU A 326 -10.95 33.69 -6.62
CA GLU A 326 -10.62 33.47 -5.21
C GLU A 326 -11.05 32.07 -4.79
N ARG A 327 -10.20 31.34 -4.04
CA ARG A 327 -10.53 30.00 -3.56
C ARG A 327 -10.51 29.91 -2.06
N ILE A 328 -11.53 29.25 -1.52
CA ILE A 328 -11.74 29.05 -0.11
C ILE A 328 -11.44 27.60 0.20
N ARG A 329 -10.41 27.36 1.02
CA ARG A 329 -10.01 26.00 1.40
C ARG A 329 -9.93 25.87 2.92
N CYS A 330 -10.33 24.70 3.42
CA CYS A 330 -10.01 24.33 4.78
C CYS A 330 -8.52 23.98 4.89
N SER A 331 -7.97 24.09 6.11
CA SER A 331 -6.57 23.78 6.41
C SER A 331 -6.14 22.39 5.94
N LEU A 332 -7.02 21.40 6.12
CA LEU A 332 -6.79 20.01 5.69
C LEU A 332 -6.69 19.88 4.17
N CYS A 333 -7.64 20.43 3.40
CA CYS A 333 -7.61 20.33 1.94
C CYS A 333 -6.38 21.03 1.36
N GLU A 334 -5.97 22.16 1.96
CA GLU A 334 -4.76 22.86 1.57
C GLU A 334 -3.51 22.02 1.88
N ARG A 335 -3.41 21.45 3.08
CA ARG A 335 -2.31 20.56 3.47
C ARG A 335 -2.22 19.35 2.54
N LEU A 336 -3.34 18.68 2.28
CA LEU A 336 -3.42 17.56 1.36
C LEU A 336 -2.98 17.96 -0.07
N SER A 337 -3.38 19.14 -0.55
CA SER A 337 -2.94 19.66 -1.84
C SER A 337 -1.41 19.87 -1.91
N LYS A 338 -0.80 20.39 -0.84
CA LYS A 338 0.66 20.53 -0.73
C LYS A 338 1.35 19.16 -0.74
N LEU A 339 0.94 18.25 0.15
CA LEU A 339 1.48 16.89 0.25
C LEU A 339 1.33 16.10 -1.06
N GLY A 340 0.24 16.31 -1.80
CA GLY A 340 0.01 15.73 -3.13
C GLY A 340 1.14 15.98 -4.14
N SER A 341 1.88 17.08 -3.96
CA SER A 341 3.05 17.43 -4.78
C SER A 341 4.34 16.74 -4.32
N LEU A 342 4.44 16.38 -3.04
CA LEU A 342 5.61 15.73 -2.44
C LEU A 342 5.58 14.21 -2.60
N ILE A 343 4.39 13.60 -2.55
CA ILE A 343 4.22 12.12 -2.60
C ILE A 343 5.01 11.45 -3.72
N PRO A 344 5.04 11.94 -4.98
CA PRO A 344 5.80 11.28 -6.05
C PRO A 344 7.31 11.19 -5.83
N GLN A 345 7.87 12.10 -5.02
CA GLN A 345 9.29 12.19 -4.69
C GLN A 345 9.60 11.64 -3.29
N THR A 346 8.58 11.27 -2.52
CA THR A 346 8.76 10.80 -1.14
C THR A 346 9.44 9.43 -1.13
N ARG A 347 10.57 9.35 -0.43
CA ARG A 347 11.33 8.11 -0.21
C ARG A 347 11.26 7.66 1.26
N PHE A 348 11.11 8.62 2.17
CA PHE A 348 11.17 8.39 3.62
C PHE A 348 9.99 9.05 4.33
N ILE A 349 9.49 8.40 5.38
CA ILE A 349 8.41 8.90 6.23
C ILE A 349 8.83 8.76 7.69
N TYR A 350 8.77 9.86 8.44
CA TYR A 350 9.21 9.95 9.83
C TYR A 350 8.05 10.31 10.76
N GLU A 351 7.97 9.66 11.91
CA GLU A 351 7.12 10.12 13.02
C GLU A 351 7.76 11.31 13.74
N ARG A 352 6.94 12.33 14.05
CA ARG A 352 7.29 13.56 14.74
C ARG A 352 6.22 13.90 15.77
N ASP A 353 6.64 14.56 16.84
CA ASP A 353 5.72 15.06 17.89
C ASP A 353 5.17 16.46 17.55
N ASN A 354 5.73 17.11 16.54
CA ASN A 354 5.40 18.49 16.17
C ASN A 354 5.02 18.62 14.70
N ASP A 355 4.12 19.58 14.45
CA ASP A 355 3.66 19.92 13.12
C ASP A 355 4.77 20.55 12.28
N THR A 356 4.86 20.15 11.02
CA THR A 356 5.77 20.70 10.01
C THR A 356 5.02 20.88 8.69
N GLU A 357 5.55 21.72 7.79
CA GLU A 357 4.89 21.99 6.50
C GLU A 357 4.66 20.73 5.66
N ASP A 358 5.59 19.78 5.72
CA ASP A 358 5.59 18.54 4.95
C ASP A 358 5.02 17.35 5.73
N SER A 359 4.26 17.61 6.80
CA SER A 359 3.70 16.56 7.64
C SER A 359 2.19 16.47 7.62
N LEU A 360 1.71 15.24 7.82
CA LEU A 360 0.31 14.89 7.95
C LEU A 360 0.05 14.37 9.36
N LYS A 361 -1.00 14.86 10.02
CA LYS A 361 -1.38 14.41 11.35
C LYS A 361 -2.34 13.23 11.27
N ILE A 362 -2.11 12.20 12.08
CA ILE A 362 -3.05 11.11 12.39
C ILE A 362 -3.00 10.88 13.90
N GLU A 363 -4.15 10.95 14.58
CA GLU A 363 -4.25 11.00 16.05
C GLU A 363 -3.34 12.07 16.66
N ASP A 364 -2.34 11.66 17.44
CA ASP A 364 -1.34 12.48 18.11
C ASP A 364 0.01 12.52 17.36
N THR A 365 0.11 11.81 16.23
CA THR A 365 1.37 11.60 15.49
C THR A 365 1.42 12.45 14.22
N TYR A 366 2.56 13.10 13.96
CA TYR A 366 2.82 13.80 12.70
C TYR A 366 3.76 12.97 11.82
N TYR A 367 3.30 12.62 10.63
CA TYR A 367 4.08 11.90 9.62
C TYR A 367 4.69 12.86 8.63
N GLN A 368 5.99 13.11 8.75
CA GLN A 368 6.75 13.99 7.85
C GLN A 368 7.26 13.22 6.63
N LEU A 369 6.94 13.73 5.43
CA LEU A 369 7.42 13.18 4.16
C LEU A 369 8.77 13.79 3.79
N SER A 370 9.68 12.98 3.24
CA SER A 370 11.00 13.44 2.82
C SER A 370 11.48 12.68 1.57
N GLU A 371 12.10 13.40 0.65
CA GLU A 371 12.89 12.81 -0.45
C GLU A 371 14.27 12.39 0.06
N ASP A 372 14.88 13.20 0.92
CA ASP A 372 16.22 12.94 1.47
C ASP A 372 16.18 12.19 2.80
N LEU A 373 17.20 11.37 3.03
CA LEU A 373 17.44 10.71 4.30
C LEU A 373 17.81 11.75 5.37
N ARG A 374 17.27 11.60 6.58
CA ARG A 374 17.54 12.49 7.71
C ARG A 374 18.26 11.73 8.82
N ASN A 375 18.96 12.49 9.69
CA ASN A 375 19.64 11.95 10.87
C ASN A 375 18.65 11.64 12.01
N SER A 376 17.61 10.86 11.73
CA SER A 376 16.62 10.42 12.71
C SER A 376 16.03 9.08 12.28
N PRO A 377 15.63 8.20 13.22
CA PRO A 377 15.03 6.92 12.88
C PRO A 377 13.86 7.07 11.92
N CYS A 378 13.94 6.38 10.78
CA CYS A 378 12.90 6.40 9.77
C CYS A 378 11.83 5.36 10.10
N THR A 379 10.55 5.75 10.08
CA THR A 379 9.44 4.83 10.37
C THR A 379 9.13 3.97 9.15
N PHE A 380 8.96 4.59 7.98
CA PHE A 380 8.68 3.88 6.73
C PHE A 380 9.63 4.30 5.61
N VAL A 381 10.09 3.32 4.83
CA VAL A 381 10.84 3.54 3.58
C VAL A 381 9.95 3.13 2.42
N VAL A 382 9.70 4.07 1.50
CA VAL A 382 8.94 3.78 0.28
C VAL A 382 9.78 2.87 -0.61
N TYR A 383 9.21 1.75 -1.03
CA TYR A 383 9.92 0.77 -1.85
C TYR A 383 10.40 1.37 -3.17
N GLU A 384 11.69 1.17 -3.44
CA GLU A 384 12.35 1.50 -4.70
C GLU A 384 13.29 0.35 -5.10
N GLU A 385 13.50 0.17 -6.41
CA GLU A 385 14.50 -0.78 -6.88
C GLU A 385 15.91 -0.24 -6.64
N GLY A 386 16.77 -1.05 -6.02
CA GLY A 386 18.19 -0.72 -5.83
C GLY A 386 18.73 -1.21 -4.49
N GLU A 387 20.05 -1.12 -4.34
CA GLU A 387 20.75 -1.48 -3.10
C GLU A 387 20.60 -0.41 -2.01
N GLU A 388 20.45 0.87 -2.40
CA GLU A 388 20.24 1.97 -1.45
C GLU A 388 19.02 1.72 -0.55
N PHE A 389 17.88 1.34 -1.14
CA PHE A 389 16.65 1.02 -0.43
C PHE A 389 16.88 0.00 0.69
N PHE A 390 17.60 -1.08 0.41
CA PHE A 390 17.87 -2.14 1.37
C PHE A 390 18.73 -1.66 2.55
N GLY A 391 19.67 -0.74 2.29
CA GLY A 391 20.48 -0.09 3.32
C GLY A 391 19.66 0.74 4.30
N HIS A 392 18.57 1.36 3.85
CA HIS A 392 17.71 2.21 4.68
C HIS A 392 16.82 1.44 5.68
N LEU A 393 16.71 0.12 5.53
CA LEU A 393 15.95 -0.72 6.47
C LEU A 393 16.73 -1.09 7.75
N LYS A 394 18.01 -0.69 7.87
CA LYS A 394 18.90 -1.04 9.01
C LYS A 394 18.38 -0.58 10.36
N GLU A 395 17.72 0.58 10.42
CA GLU A 395 17.29 1.21 11.67
C GLU A 395 15.88 0.79 12.11
N GLY A 396 15.40 -0.38 11.66
CA GLY A 396 14.06 -0.87 12.02
C GLY A 396 12.93 -0.23 11.21
N ALA A 397 13.25 0.48 10.13
CA ALA A 397 12.25 1.04 9.22
C ALA A 397 11.44 -0.06 8.52
N ILE A 398 10.18 0.22 8.21
CA ILE A 398 9.26 -0.72 7.58
C ILE A 398 9.11 -0.38 6.09
N PRO A 399 9.24 -1.35 5.17
CA PRO A 399 9.02 -1.11 3.75
C PRO A 399 7.52 -0.84 3.47
N ILE A 400 7.23 0.17 2.66
CA ILE A 400 5.86 0.49 2.20
C ILE A 400 5.78 0.62 0.69
N PHE A 401 4.78 -0.03 0.08
CA PHE A 401 4.52 0.03 -1.37
C PHE A 401 3.46 1.11 -1.66
N ALA A 402 3.87 2.38 -1.59
CA ALA A 402 2.97 3.53 -1.72
C ALA A 402 3.22 4.41 -2.96
N ARG A 403 4.13 3.99 -3.86
CA ARG A 403 4.42 4.72 -5.10
C ARG A 403 3.23 4.58 -6.07
N THR A 404 2.87 5.70 -6.70
CA THR A 404 1.80 5.76 -7.72
C THR A 404 2.38 6.21 -9.05
N PHE A 405 1.93 5.60 -10.15
CA PHE A 405 2.36 6.00 -11.49
C PHE A 405 1.80 7.37 -11.83
N THR A 406 2.69 8.30 -12.19
CA THR A 406 2.30 9.64 -12.63
C THR A 406 3.11 10.02 -13.84
N LYS A 407 2.44 10.53 -14.86
CA LYS A 407 3.07 11.03 -16.07
C LYS A 407 3.77 12.36 -15.80
N LYS A 408 5.05 12.49 -16.12
CA LYS A 408 5.79 13.76 -15.98
C LYS A 408 5.68 14.62 -17.25
N ASN A 409 5.85 15.92 -17.12
CA ASN A 409 5.80 16.87 -18.25
C ASN A 409 6.78 16.46 -19.37
N LYS A 410 8.00 16.07 -19.02
CA LYS A 410 9.02 15.64 -19.99
C LYS A 410 8.69 14.32 -20.73
N GLU A 411 7.71 13.57 -20.25
CA GLU A 411 7.32 12.26 -20.79
C GLU A 411 6.11 12.37 -21.74
N LEU A 412 5.55 13.57 -21.91
CA LEU A 412 4.44 13.83 -22.84
C LEU A 412 4.86 13.59 -24.30
N LYS A 413 3.88 13.43 -25.18
CA LYS A 413 4.13 13.30 -26.63
C LYS A 413 4.94 14.51 -27.14
N PRO A 414 5.88 14.34 -28.09
CA PRO A 414 6.83 15.40 -28.48
C PRO A 414 6.18 16.73 -28.92
N ASP A 415 5.06 16.66 -29.63
CA ASP A 415 4.24 17.79 -30.07
C ASP A 415 3.61 18.53 -28.88
N VAL A 416 3.02 17.79 -27.93
CA VAL A 416 2.43 18.36 -26.71
C VAL A 416 3.51 18.93 -25.78
N TYR A 417 4.66 18.26 -25.66
CA TYR A 417 5.79 18.76 -24.89
C TYR A 417 6.35 20.07 -25.48
N THR A 418 6.36 20.19 -26.80
CA THR A 418 6.73 21.44 -27.48
C THR A 418 5.75 22.56 -27.17
N GLU A 419 4.43 22.28 -27.19
CA GLU A 419 3.41 23.25 -26.79
C GLU A 419 3.59 23.70 -25.33
N LEU A 420 3.85 22.75 -24.42
CA LEU A 420 4.13 23.02 -23.02
C LEU A 420 5.36 23.91 -22.83
N ARG A 421 6.44 23.65 -23.58
CA ARG A 421 7.65 24.46 -23.55
C ARG A 421 7.39 25.90 -24.02
N ASN A 422 6.64 26.06 -25.11
CA ASN A 422 6.27 27.39 -25.62
C ASN A 422 5.46 28.16 -24.59
N GLU A 423 4.53 27.49 -23.90
CA GLU A 423 3.74 28.08 -22.81
C GLU A 423 4.63 28.50 -21.63
N ARG A 424 5.59 27.65 -21.25
CA ARG A 424 6.57 27.95 -20.21
C ARG A 424 7.40 29.20 -20.55
N GLU A 425 7.85 29.33 -21.79
CA GLU A 425 8.59 30.50 -22.27
C GLU A 425 7.72 31.77 -22.26
N ARG A 426 6.43 31.65 -22.66
CA ARG A 426 5.45 32.74 -22.60
C ARG A 426 5.21 33.25 -21.18
N ILE A 427 5.00 32.34 -20.23
CA ILE A 427 4.79 32.68 -18.81
C ILE A 427 6.04 33.33 -18.23
N ALA A 428 7.23 32.83 -18.54
CA ALA A 428 8.48 33.42 -18.09
C ALA A 428 8.65 34.86 -18.60
N LEU A 429 8.25 35.14 -19.85
CA LEU A 429 8.24 36.50 -20.39
C LEU A 429 7.23 37.39 -19.65
N ASN A 430 6.00 36.92 -19.44
CA ASN A 430 4.98 37.67 -18.70
C ASN A 430 5.43 37.99 -17.27
N LEU A 431 6.04 37.01 -16.57
CA LEU A 431 6.55 37.17 -15.22
C LEU A 431 7.59 38.29 -15.12
N SER A 432 8.39 38.50 -16.16
CA SER A 432 9.37 39.60 -16.21
C SER A 432 8.74 40.99 -16.34
N THR A 433 7.48 41.07 -16.77
CA THR A 433 6.75 42.33 -17.03
C THR A 433 5.74 42.69 -15.94
N VAL A 434 5.33 41.73 -15.11
CA VAL A 434 4.32 41.93 -14.07
C VAL A 434 4.94 42.58 -12.84
N GLN A 435 4.32 43.68 -12.38
CA GLN A 435 4.72 44.39 -11.16
C GLN A 435 3.85 44.05 -9.95
N GLU A 436 2.64 43.53 -10.16
CA GLU A 436 1.72 43.16 -9.10
C GLU A 436 2.16 41.87 -8.42
N GLU A 437 2.43 41.93 -7.10
CA GLU A 437 3.04 40.84 -6.33
C GLU A 437 2.19 39.56 -6.28
N GLY A 438 0.86 39.69 -6.20
CA GLY A 438 -0.06 38.56 -6.23
C GLY A 438 -0.04 37.83 -7.57
N LEU A 439 -0.09 38.58 -8.68
CA LEU A 439 -0.03 38.02 -10.02
C LEU A 439 1.35 37.40 -10.32
N LYS A 440 2.42 38.02 -9.82
CA LYS A 440 3.78 37.50 -9.93
C LYS A 440 3.91 36.11 -9.29
N LYS A 441 3.43 35.95 -8.05
CA LYS A 441 3.44 34.66 -7.35
C LYS A 441 2.67 33.58 -8.10
N ASN A 442 1.52 33.92 -8.68
CA ASN A 442 0.72 32.97 -9.46
C ASN A 442 1.46 32.49 -10.71
N LEU A 443 2.12 33.40 -11.42
CA LEU A 443 2.93 33.06 -12.59
C LEU A 443 4.16 32.22 -12.20
N GLU A 444 4.77 32.46 -11.04
CA GLU A 444 5.86 31.62 -10.51
C GLU A 444 5.39 30.18 -10.23
N GLU A 445 4.21 30.02 -9.63
CA GLU A 445 3.61 28.69 -9.38
C GLU A 445 3.23 27.96 -10.68
N GLU A 446 2.68 28.68 -11.66
CA GLU A 446 2.35 28.12 -12.97
C GLU A 446 3.62 27.70 -13.72
N LEU A 447 4.64 28.56 -13.71
CA LEU A 447 5.95 28.26 -14.31
C LEU A 447 6.63 27.05 -13.65
N ASP A 448 6.54 26.93 -12.32
CA ASP A 448 7.04 25.76 -11.58
C ASP A 448 6.31 24.48 -11.98
N ALA A 449 4.98 24.52 -12.10
CA ALA A 449 4.16 23.38 -12.49
C ALA A 449 4.46 22.86 -13.91
N LEU A 450 5.01 23.70 -14.79
CA LEU A 450 5.43 23.33 -16.16
C LEU A 450 6.87 22.79 -16.23
N LYS A 451 7.61 22.68 -15.12
CA LYS A 451 8.95 22.08 -15.14
C LYS A 451 8.89 20.59 -15.46
N ASP A 452 9.90 20.10 -16.17
CA ASP A 452 10.05 18.73 -16.68
C ASP A 452 9.78 17.62 -15.65
N LYS A 453 10.20 17.84 -14.40
CA LYS A 453 10.07 16.87 -13.30
C LYS A 453 8.66 16.77 -12.72
N HIS A 454 7.81 17.77 -12.95
CA HIS A 454 6.47 17.83 -12.36
C HIS A 454 5.48 16.95 -13.11
N THR A 455 4.44 16.53 -12.40
CA THR A 455 3.31 15.77 -12.95
C THR A 455 2.57 16.59 -14.01
N ALA A 456 2.30 15.98 -15.17
CA ALA A 456 1.49 16.57 -16.24
C ALA A 456 0.05 16.85 -15.80
N THR A 457 -0.52 17.98 -16.22
CA THR A 457 -1.90 18.35 -15.91
C THR A 457 -2.90 17.56 -16.76
N ILE A 458 -4.17 17.51 -16.32
CA ILE A 458 -5.28 16.93 -17.11
C ILE A 458 -5.38 17.59 -18.49
N GLU A 459 -5.13 18.90 -18.58
CA GLU A 459 -5.16 19.64 -19.84
C GLU A 459 -4.11 19.10 -20.84
N TYR A 460 -2.86 18.94 -20.41
CA TYR A 460 -1.82 18.38 -21.28
C TYR A 460 -2.05 16.89 -21.57
N MET A 461 -2.65 16.12 -20.65
CA MET A 461 -3.07 14.74 -20.95
C MET A 461 -4.17 14.70 -22.02
N ALA A 462 -5.16 15.60 -21.97
CA ALA A 462 -6.20 15.70 -23.00
C ALA A 462 -5.59 16.01 -24.38
N LYS A 463 -4.60 16.92 -24.41
CA LYS A 463 -3.84 17.26 -25.64
C LYS A 463 -3.03 16.07 -26.17
N SER A 464 -2.57 15.16 -25.32
CA SER A 464 -1.89 13.92 -25.72
C SER A 464 -2.80 12.83 -26.27
N SER A 465 -4.12 13.03 -26.32
CA SER A 465 -5.05 12.01 -26.84
C SER A 465 -5.00 11.89 -28.35
N ASP A 466 -5.02 10.66 -28.85
CA ASP A 466 -5.21 10.40 -30.28
C ASP A 466 -6.68 10.64 -30.66
N GLY A 467 -6.93 11.66 -31.50
CA GLY A 467 -8.29 12.06 -31.89
C GLY A 467 -8.85 13.21 -31.05
N ALA A 468 -10.04 13.01 -30.47
CA ALA A 468 -10.68 14.05 -29.67
C ALA A 468 -9.85 14.36 -28.40
N LYS A 469 -9.70 15.65 -28.07
CA LYS A 469 -8.92 16.11 -26.90
C LYS A 469 -9.70 15.92 -25.60
N TYR A 470 -9.93 14.66 -25.22
CA TYR A 470 -10.67 14.27 -24.03
C TYR A 470 -9.80 13.51 -23.04
N VAL A 471 -10.27 13.46 -21.80
CA VAL A 471 -9.73 12.55 -20.80
C VAL A 471 -10.76 11.48 -20.47
N ALA A 472 -10.28 10.29 -20.14
CA ALA A 472 -11.10 9.21 -19.59
C ALA A 472 -10.71 8.95 -18.14
N ALA A 473 -11.68 8.55 -17.33
CA ALA A 473 -11.46 8.00 -16.00
C ALA A 473 -11.77 6.51 -16.05
N LEU A 474 -10.81 5.69 -15.62
CA LEU A 474 -10.93 4.25 -15.50
C LEU A 474 -11.08 3.89 -14.03
N ARG A 475 -12.17 3.20 -13.70
CA ARG A 475 -12.35 2.56 -12.41
C ARG A 475 -12.48 1.06 -12.62
N MET A 476 -11.71 0.28 -11.87
CA MET A 476 -11.74 -1.17 -11.91
C MET A 476 -11.80 -1.72 -10.50
N ASP A 477 -12.48 -2.84 -10.35
CA ASP A 477 -12.56 -3.64 -9.14
C ASP A 477 -12.37 -5.11 -9.53
N ALA A 478 -11.75 -5.90 -8.67
CA ALA A 478 -11.51 -7.31 -8.94
C ALA A 478 -12.69 -8.18 -8.45
N ASP A 479 -13.34 -8.85 -9.41
CA ASP A 479 -14.57 -9.59 -9.16
C ASP A 479 -14.41 -10.73 -8.13
N ASN A 480 -15.39 -10.84 -7.23
CA ASN A 480 -15.57 -11.99 -6.32
C ASN A 480 -14.44 -12.24 -5.31
N ILE A 481 -13.59 -11.25 -5.00
CA ILE A 481 -12.50 -11.45 -4.02
C ILE A 481 -13.03 -11.84 -2.64
N GLY A 482 -14.06 -11.16 -2.11
CA GLY A 482 -14.66 -11.55 -0.83
C GLY A 482 -15.11 -13.01 -0.81
N LYS A 483 -15.80 -13.45 -1.88
CA LYS A 483 -16.22 -14.86 -2.02
C LYS A 483 -15.03 -15.83 -2.10
N LEU A 484 -13.93 -15.39 -2.72
CA LEU A 484 -12.70 -16.18 -2.84
C LEU A 484 -12.02 -16.35 -1.49
N LEU A 485 -11.99 -15.32 -0.66
CA LEU A 485 -11.44 -15.38 0.71
C LEU A 485 -12.27 -16.29 1.64
N HIS A 486 -13.58 -16.40 1.42
CA HIS A 486 -14.45 -17.28 2.25
C HIS A 486 -14.38 -18.76 1.90
N GLY A 487 -14.14 -19.13 0.65
CA GLY A 487 -14.21 -20.53 0.24
C GLY A 487 -13.65 -20.83 -1.15
N GLY A 488 -12.83 -19.94 -1.69
CA GLY A 488 -12.24 -20.08 -3.02
C GLY A 488 -10.94 -20.89 -3.04
N PHE A 489 -10.33 -21.18 -1.89
CA PHE A 489 -9.09 -21.96 -1.82
C PHE A 489 -9.35 -23.45 -2.07
N ARG A 490 -8.78 -24.00 -3.15
CA ARG A 490 -9.09 -25.36 -3.62
C ARG A 490 -8.65 -26.46 -2.65
N SER A 491 -7.51 -26.26 -1.98
CA SER A 491 -6.95 -27.22 -1.00
C SER A 491 -7.37 -26.91 0.44
N GLY A 492 -8.33 -26.00 0.64
CA GLY A 492 -8.66 -25.43 1.95
C GLY A 492 -7.89 -24.14 2.25
N MET A 493 -8.45 -23.33 3.14
CA MET A 493 -7.90 -22.03 3.52
C MET A 493 -6.83 -22.20 4.60
N THR A 494 -5.64 -21.62 4.37
CA THR A 494 -4.54 -21.58 5.33
C THR A 494 -4.07 -20.14 5.56
N LEU A 495 -3.35 -19.89 6.67
CA LEU A 495 -2.79 -18.57 6.98
C LEU A 495 -1.76 -18.16 5.92
N GLU A 496 -0.93 -19.10 5.48
CA GLU A 496 0.07 -18.90 4.45
C GLU A 496 -0.57 -18.61 3.09
N GLY A 497 -1.62 -19.37 2.72
CA GLY A 497 -2.35 -19.16 1.47
C GLY A 497 -3.00 -17.77 1.42
N MET A 498 -3.57 -17.32 2.53
CA MET A 498 -4.15 -15.98 2.68
C MET A 498 -3.11 -14.87 2.58
N ALA A 499 -2.00 -15.00 3.33
CA ALA A 499 -0.90 -14.05 3.27
C ALA A 499 -0.31 -13.97 1.85
N SER A 500 -0.15 -15.13 1.18
CA SER A 500 0.35 -15.22 -0.19
C SER A 500 -0.60 -14.54 -1.18
N PHE A 501 -1.91 -14.82 -1.07
CA PHE A 501 -2.91 -14.23 -1.97
C PHE A 501 -2.94 -12.70 -1.84
N SER A 502 -3.02 -12.19 -0.61
CA SER A 502 -3.02 -10.75 -0.34
C SER A 502 -1.75 -10.06 -0.83
N ARG A 503 -0.58 -10.66 -0.57
CA ARG A 503 0.71 -10.13 -1.00
C ARG A 503 0.81 -10.02 -2.53
N ASN A 504 0.46 -11.09 -3.25
CA ASN A 504 0.51 -11.09 -4.72
C ASN A 504 -0.51 -10.11 -5.33
N LEU A 505 -1.69 -9.97 -4.73
CA LEU A 505 -2.69 -8.98 -5.16
C LEU A 505 -2.15 -7.54 -4.95
N ASN A 506 -1.59 -7.27 -3.77
CA ASN A 506 -0.97 -5.98 -3.48
C ASN A 506 0.20 -5.67 -4.42
N TYR A 507 1.07 -6.62 -4.74
CA TYR A 507 2.14 -6.40 -5.71
C TYR A 507 1.59 -6.06 -7.09
N PHE A 508 0.50 -6.69 -7.52
CA PHE A 508 -0.12 -6.33 -8.79
C PHE A 508 -0.51 -4.85 -8.84
N PHE A 509 -1.28 -4.38 -7.86
CA PHE A 509 -1.80 -3.01 -7.86
C PHE A 509 -0.77 -1.94 -7.46
N LYS A 510 0.12 -2.24 -6.51
CA LYS A 510 1.05 -1.25 -5.91
C LYS A 510 2.44 -1.25 -6.54
N LEU A 511 2.82 -2.30 -7.28
CA LEU A 511 4.17 -2.45 -7.84
C LEU A 511 4.14 -2.68 -9.35
N HIS A 512 3.44 -3.71 -9.83
CA HIS A 512 3.43 -4.09 -11.24
C HIS A 512 2.62 -3.14 -12.13
N LEU A 513 1.57 -2.51 -11.59
CA LEU A 513 0.76 -1.55 -12.34
C LEU A 513 1.58 -0.36 -12.85
N GLU A 514 2.59 0.09 -12.10
CA GLU A 514 3.50 1.15 -12.54
C GLU A 514 4.23 0.73 -13.83
N THR A 515 4.75 -0.49 -13.86
CA THR A 515 5.44 -1.08 -15.01
C THR A 515 4.49 -1.21 -16.21
N LEU A 516 3.24 -1.62 -16.01
CA LEU A 516 2.23 -1.67 -17.08
C LEU A 516 1.96 -0.30 -17.70
N CYS A 517 1.87 0.73 -16.87
CA CYS A 517 1.63 2.09 -17.36
C CYS A 517 2.86 2.65 -18.07
N ARG A 518 4.06 2.33 -17.60
CA ARG A 518 5.32 2.85 -18.15
C ARG A 518 5.71 2.20 -19.48
N TYR A 519 5.43 0.90 -19.65
CA TYR A 519 5.98 0.13 -20.77
C TYR A 519 4.94 -0.64 -21.61
N GLY A 520 3.64 -0.46 -21.36
CA GLY A 520 2.60 -1.14 -22.12
C GLY A 520 2.66 -2.68 -22.05
N PHE A 521 1.92 -3.35 -22.93
CA PHE A 521 1.81 -4.80 -22.95
C PHE A 521 1.64 -5.32 -24.38
N ASP A 522 2.53 -6.21 -24.87
CA ASP A 522 2.26 -6.97 -26.10
C ASP A 522 1.59 -8.30 -25.76
N ARG A 523 0.32 -8.46 -26.16
CA ARG A 523 -0.43 -9.73 -26.04
C ARG A 523 0.16 -10.87 -26.90
N ARG A 524 1.00 -10.56 -27.90
CA ARG A 524 1.37 -11.49 -28.97
C ARG A 524 2.61 -12.31 -28.66
N ASP A 525 3.52 -11.84 -27.80
CA ASP A 525 4.75 -12.59 -27.48
C ASP A 525 4.69 -13.26 -26.10
N LYS A 526 4.32 -14.54 -26.08
CA LYS A 526 4.15 -15.36 -24.86
C LYS A 526 5.50 -15.83 -24.26
N LYS A 527 6.64 -15.31 -24.73
CA LYS A 527 7.98 -15.87 -24.43
C LYS A 527 8.85 -14.98 -23.56
N ASP A 528 8.66 -13.67 -23.58
CA ASP A 528 9.32 -12.73 -22.68
C ASP A 528 8.35 -11.57 -22.46
N VAL A 529 7.81 -11.41 -21.26
CA VAL A 529 6.83 -10.33 -20.99
C VAL A 529 7.56 -9.07 -20.56
N LEU A 530 8.60 -8.71 -21.33
CA LEU A 530 9.10 -7.35 -21.39
C LEU A 530 8.35 -6.63 -22.50
N ALA A 531 7.47 -5.74 -22.06
CA ALA A 531 7.38 -4.38 -22.54
C ALA A 531 7.63 -4.18 -24.05
N VAL A 532 6.56 -3.91 -24.80
CA VAL A 532 6.73 -3.04 -25.97
C VAL A 532 7.51 -1.82 -25.47
N LYS A 533 8.61 -1.42 -26.11
CA LYS A 533 9.13 -0.08 -25.88
C LYS A 533 8.10 0.91 -26.42
N GLU A 534 7.07 1.23 -25.65
CA GLU A 534 6.42 2.52 -25.78
C GLU A 534 7.45 3.53 -25.30
N GLU A 535 8.08 4.24 -26.25
CA GLU A 535 9.17 5.21 -25.96
C GLU A 535 8.79 6.23 -24.88
N HIS A 536 7.48 6.44 -24.66
CA HIS A 536 6.95 7.46 -23.76
C HIS A 536 6.07 6.89 -22.64
N GLY A 537 5.62 5.63 -22.70
CA GLY A 537 4.60 5.07 -21.79
C GLY A 537 3.21 5.74 -21.88
N ARG A 538 2.22 5.21 -21.18
CA ARG A 538 0.82 5.70 -21.22
C ARG A 538 0.67 7.09 -20.63
N ASN A 539 -0.17 7.93 -21.21
CA ASN A 539 -0.52 9.27 -20.74
C ASN A 539 -1.61 9.22 -19.65
N VAL A 540 -1.32 8.51 -18.55
CA VAL A 540 -2.25 8.29 -17.44
C VAL A 540 -1.64 8.65 -16.09
N HIS A 541 -2.49 9.03 -15.15
CA HIS A 541 -2.16 9.05 -13.72
C HIS A 541 -2.93 7.96 -13.00
N VAL A 542 -2.21 7.11 -12.27
CA VAL A 542 -2.82 6.24 -11.27
C VAL A 542 -3.02 7.06 -10.01
N ILE A 543 -4.28 7.19 -9.61
CA ILE A 543 -4.69 8.03 -8.48
C ILE A 543 -4.82 7.19 -7.21
N TYR A 544 -5.41 6.01 -7.34
CA TYR A 544 -5.58 5.02 -6.30
C TYR A 544 -5.36 3.64 -6.91
N ALA A 545 -4.55 2.80 -6.28
CA ALA A 545 -4.42 1.40 -6.62
C ALA A 545 -4.03 0.62 -5.36
N GLY A 546 -4.89 -0.28 -4.90
CA GLY A 546 -4.61 -1.06 -3.70
C GLY A 546 -5.76 -1.96 -3.31
N GLY A 547 -5.42 -3.11 -2.71
CA GLY A 547 -6.40 -4.18 -2.51
C GLY A 547 -6.86 -4.68 -3.88
N ASP A 548 -8.10 -4.41 -4.22
CA ASP A 548 -8.80 -4.82 -5.43
C ASP A 548 -9.29 -3.67 -6.33
N ASP A 549 -9.28 -2.45 -5.81
CA ASP A 549 -9.76 -1.24 -6.47
C ASP A 549 -8.62 -0.49 -7.20
N LEU A 550 -8.93 0.06 -8.39
CA LEU A 550 -8.09 0.96 -9.17
C LEU A 550 -8.90 2.17 -9.63
N PHE A 551 -8.31 3.35 -9.52
CA PHE A 551 -8.77 4.56 -10.20
C PHE A 551 -7.61 5.25 -10.92
N ALA A 552 -7.77 5.42 -12.23
CA ALA A 552 -6.81 6.10 -13.09
C ALA A 552 -7.52 7.12 -13.98
N ILE A 553 -6.79 8.17 -14.38
CA ILE A 553 -7.30 9.23 -15.26
C ILE A 553 -6.21 9.66 -16.24
N GLY A 554 -6.55 9.85 -17.51
CA GLY A 554 -5.56 10.15 -18.54
C GLY A 554 -6.15 10.48 -19.90
N ALA A 555 -5.29 10.55 -20.91
CA ALA A 555 -5.69 10.62 -22.31
C ALA A 555 -6.66 9.47 -22.63
N TRP A 556 -7.79 9.74 -23.28
CA TRP A 556 -8.81 8.69 -23.47
C TRP A 556 -8.39 7.56 -24.42
N SER A 557 -7.41 7.82 -25.29
CA SER A 557 -6.88 6.88 -26.27
C SER A 557 -5.92 5.83 -25.68
N ASP A 558 -5.41 6.08 -24.48
CA ASP A 558 -4.42 5.26 -23.77
C ASP A 558 -5.08 4.46 -22.64
#